data_AF-A0A932BVN4-F1
#
_entry.id   AF-A0A932BVN4-F1
#
_cell.length_a   1.000
_cell.length_b   1.000
_cell.length_c   1.000
_cell.angle_alpha   90.00
_cell.angle_beta   90.00
_cell.angle_gamma   90.00
#
_symmetry.space_group_name_H-M   'P 1'
#
loop_
_entity.id
_entity.type
_entity.pdbx_description
1 polymer ?
#
loop_
_entity_poly.entity_id
_entity_poly.type
_entity_poly.pdbx_seq_one_letter_code
_entity_poly.pdbx_strand_id
1 'polypeptide(L)'
;MSPTKEAAGGHVTLGDTFRHSYSKDKSQLVRRLARIEGQVRGIARMIEREEYCVDILQQTAALRAAVDSLAILVLEDHVQGCVRTAAQQGDADRYVDEVVDVVRRTLGRPVRGGVKA
;
A
#
# COMPACT_ATOMS: atom_id res chain seq x y z
N MET A 1 19.73 28.60 -45.27
CA MET A 1 19.51 29.03 -43.87
C MET A 1 18.57 28.03 -43.25
N SER A 2 19.12 27.19 -42.38
CA SER A 2 18.43 26.06 -41.77
C SER A 2 17.30 26.52 -40.85
N PRO A 3 16.23 25.72 -40.68
CA PRO A 3 15.17 26.02 -39.74
C PRO A 3 15.65 25.68 -38.31
N THR A 4 15.68 26.68 -37.43
CA THR A 4 15.89 26.48 -36.00
C THR A 4 14.54 26.56 -35.31
N LYS A 5 14.16 25.49 -34.60
CA LYS A 5 13.87 25.48 -33.15
C LYS A 5 12.88 24.36 -32.81
N GLU A 6 13.49 23.26 -32.39
CA GLU A 6 13.03 22.21 -31.48
C GLU A 6 11.57 22.29 -30.99
N ALA A 7 10.78 21.33 -31.46
CA ALA A 7 9.58 20.89 -30.78
C ALA A 7 10.00 20.27 -29.43
N ALA A 8 9.54 20.88 -28.34
CA ALA A 8 9.73 20.39 -26.99
C ALA A 8 9.12 18.99 -26.84
N GLY A 9 9.98 17.97 -26.84
CA GLY A 9 9.63 16.62 -26.42
C GLY A 9 9.29 16.63 -24.93
N GLY A 10 8.01 16.47 -24.61
CA GLY A 10 7.56 16.20 -23.26
C GLY A 10 8.08 14.84 -22.81
N HIS A 11 9.11 14.84 -21.97
CA HIS A 11 9.60 13.64 -21.32
C HIS A 11 8.56 13.23 -20.28
N VAL A 12 7.65 12.32 -20.63
CA VAL A 12 6.70 11.75 -19.68
C VAL A 12 7.50 10.89 -18.70
N THR A 13 7.69 11.39 -17.48
CA THR A 13 8.27 10.61 -16.38
C THR A 13 7.21 9.63 -15.89
N LEU A 14 7.62 8.38 -15.66
CA LEU A 14 6.77 7.26 -15.21
C LEU A 14 6.03 7.52 -13.87
N GLY A 15 6.29 8.65 -13.21
CA GLY A 15 5.79 9.00 -11.88
C GLY A 15 4.46 9.77 -11.86
N ASP A 16 4.00 10.35 -12.97
CA ASP A 16 2.84 11.25 -12.95
C ASP A 16 1.47 10.56 -13.17
N THR A 17 1.45 9.30 -13.61
CA THR A 17 0.18 8.58 -13.92
C THR A 17 -0.46 7.91 -12.70
N PHE A 18 0.21 7.88 -11.54
CA PHE A 18 -0.25 7.19 -10.32
C PHE A 18 -0.70 8.15 -9.22
N ARG A 19 -1.35 9.26 -9.58
CA ARG A 19 -1.93 10.20 -8.60
C ARG A 19 -3.12 9.56 -7.88
N HIS A 20 -2.81 8.91 -6.76
CA HIS A 20 -3.66 8.59 -5.61
C HIS A 20 -5.13 8.26 -5.90
N SER A 21 -5.40 7.00 -6.25
CA SER A 21 -6.77 6.44 -6.35
C SER A 21 -7.56 6.55 -5.04
N TYR A 22 -6.87 6.57 -3.88
CA TYR A 22 -7.46 6.64 -2.54
C TYR A 22 -7.96 8.03 -2.11
N SER A 23 -8.14 8.96 -3.04
CA SER A 23 -8.63 10.31 -2.76
C SER A 23 -10.06 10.32 -2.20
N LYS A 24 -10.90 9.35 -2.55
CA LYS A 24 -12.28 9.23 -2.03
C LYS A 24 -12.32 8.78 -0.57
N ASP A 25 -11.39 7.92 -0.15
CA ASP A 25 -11.38 7.31 1.18
C ASP A 25 -10.22 7.74 2.09
N LYS A 26 -9.49 8.79 1.72
CA LYS A 26 -8.39 9.35 2.53
C LYS A 26 -8.80 9.58 3.99
N SER A 27 -9.99 10.14 4.23
CA SER A 27 -10.47 10.38 5.60
C SER A 27 -10.73 9.08 6.38
N GLN A 28 -11.18 8.03 5.70
CA GLN A 28 -11.40 6.71 6.27
C GLN A 28 -10.07 6.03 6.63
N LEU A 29 -9.08 6.11 5.73
CA LEU A 29 -7.73 5.58 5.96
C LEU A 29 -7.05 6.27 7.15
N VAL A 30 -7.14 7.60 7.23
CA VAL A 30 -6.60 8.37 8.38
C VAL A 30 -7.28 7.99 9.68
N ARG A 31 -8.62 7.82 9.69
CA ARG A 31 -9.35 7.35 10.88
C ARG A 31 -8.93 5.95 11.32
N ARG A 32 -8.65 5.05 10.38
CA ARG A 32 -8.12 3.70 10.67
C ARG A 32 -6.74 3.77 11.30
N LEU A 33 -5.85 4.58 10.74
CA LEU A 33 -4.52 4.83 11.31
C LEU A 33 -4.59 5.39 12.74
N ALA A 34 -5.46 6.36 13.00
CA ALA A 34 -5.64 6.91 14.36
C ALA A 34 -6.08 5.84 15.37
N ARG A 35 -6.92 4.87 14.95
CA ARG A 35 -7.31 3.72 15.80
C ARG A 35 -6.15 2.77 16.04
N ILE A 36 -5.39 2.44 15.01
CA ILE A 36 -4.17 1.60 15.08
C ILE A 36 -3.17 2.23 16.06
N GLU A 37 -2.93 3.53 15.97
CA GLU A 37 -2.07 4.27 16.88
C GLU A 37 -2.57 4.20 18.34
N GLY A 38 -3.88 4.29 18.53
CA GLY A 38 -4.52 4.07 19.84
C GLY A 38 -4.29 2.68 20.40
N GLN A 39 -4.35 1.64 19.56
CA GLN A 39 -4.05 0.25 19.95
C GLN A 39 -2.58 0.08 20.34
N VAL A 40 -1.64 0.64 19.57
CA VAL A 40 -0.21 0.61 19.89
C VAL A 40 0.05 1.25 21.26
N ARG A 41 -0.51 2.45 21.51
CA ARG A 41 -0.40 3.10 22.82
C ARG A 41 -1.10 2.30 23.93
N GLY A 42 -2.18 1.60 23.61
CA GLY A 42 -2.87 0.71 24.54
C GLY A 42 -1.95 -0.41 25.01
N ILE A 43 -1.36 -1.14 24.06
CA ILE A 43 -0.41 -2.23 24.32
C ILE A 43 0.79 -1.73 25.13
N ALA A 44 1.35 -0.56 24.79
CA ALA A 44 2.45 0.03 25.55
C ALA A 44 2.09 0.23 27.03
N ARG A 45 0.89 0.77 27.33
CA ARG A 45 0.41 0.91 28.72
C ARG A 45 0.19 -0.42 29.42
N MET A 46 -0.27 -1.46 28.72
CA MET A 46 -0.42 -2.80 29.30
C MET A 46 0.93 -3.35 29.75
N ILE A 47 1.98 -3.14 28.95
CA ILE A 47 3.35 -3.55 29.28
C ILE A 47 3.89 -2.76 30.47
N GLU A 48 3.71 -1.42 30.48
CA GLU A 48 4.12 -0.57 31.61
C GLU A 48 3.46 -0.96 32.94
N ARG A 49 2.27 -1.56 32.87
CA ARG A 49 1.50 -2.03 34.02
C ARG A 49 1.72 -3.50 34.36
N GLU A 50 2.62 -4.17 33.66
CA GLU A 50 2.92 -5.59 33.83
C GLU A 50 1.66 -6.47 33.73
N GLU A 51 0.75 -6.13 32.81
CA GLU A 51 -0.49 -6.87 32.58
C GLU A 51 -0.21 -8.27 32.01
N TYR A 52 -1.22 -9.15 32.08
CA TYR A 52 -1.08 -10.55 31.72
C TYR A 52 -0.67 -10.75 30.25
N CYS A 53 0.39 -11.54 30.03
CA CYS A 53 0.98 -11.73 28.71
C CYS A 53 -0.01 -12.20 27.65
N VAL A 54 -1.00 -13.02 28.01
CA VAL A 54 -2.00 -13.51 27.05
C VAL A 54 -2.89 -12.37 26.55
N ASP A 55 -3.25 -11.43 27.41
CA ASP A 55 -4.08 -10.28 27.04
C ASP A 55 -3.30 -9.33 26.10
N ILE A 56 -2.01 -9.12 26.37
CA ILE A 56 -1.12 -8.36 25.49
C ILE A 56 -1.02 -9.03 24.11
N LEU A 57 -0.89 -10.37 24.07
CA LEU A 57 -0.86 -11.12 22.81
C LEU A 57 -2.18 -11.01 22.04
N GLN A 58 -3.32 -11.04 22.73
CA GLN A 58 -4.62 -10.82 22.11
C GLN A 58 -4.76 -9.42 21.51
N GLN A 59 -4.33 -8.36 22.24
CA GLN A 59 -4.33 -7.01 21.71
C GLN A 59 -3.37 -6.84 20.53
N THR A 60 -2.21 -7.50 20.58
CA THR A 60 -1.24 -7.51 19.48
C THR A 60 -1.83 -8.20 18.24
N ALA A 61 -2.57 -9.29 18.39
CA ALA A 61 -3.28 -9.94 17.29
C ALA A 61 -4.37 -9.02 16.70
N ALA A 62 -5.11 -8.31 17.55
CA ALA A 62 -6.11 -7.32 17.10
C ALA A 62 -5.47 -6.14 16.34
N LEU A 63 -4.29 -5.67 16.78
CA LEU A 63 -3.51 -4.65 16.08
C LEU A 63 -3.09 -5.15 14.68
N ARG A 64 -2.55 -6.37 14.59
CA ARG A 64 -2.19 -6.97 13.30
C ARG A 64 -3.37 -7.04 12.35
N ALA A 65 -4.53 -7.54 12.80
CA ALA A 65 -5.73 -7.59 11.98
C ALA A 65 -6.20 -6.21 11.47
N ALA A 66 -6.05 -5.16 12.30
CA ALA A 66 -6.36 -3.80 11.91
C ALA A 66 -5.41 -3.26 10.83
N VAL A 67 -4.11 -3.56 10.93
CA VAL A 67 -3.09 -3.22 9.94
C VAL A 67 -3.34 -3.96 8.62
N ASP A 68 -3.60 -5.26 8.68
CA ASP A 68 -3.91 -6.08 7.49
C ASP A 68 -5.15 -5.54 6.76
N SER A 69 -6.20 -5.18 7.52
CA SER A 69 -7.41 -4.57 6.96
C SER A 69 -7.14 -3.23 6.27
N LEU A 70 -6.24 -2.39 6.83
CA LEU A 70 -5.84 -1.14 6.19
C LEU A 70 -5.08 -1.40 4.89
N ALA A 71 -4.15 -2.36 4.89
CA ALA A 71 -3.36 -2.71 3.71
C ALA A 71 -4.25 -3.20 2.55
N ILE A 72 -5.26 -4.03 2.85
CA ILE A 72 -6.22 -4.52 1.85
C ILE A 72 -7.02 -3.37 1.23
N LEU A 73 -7.48 -2.39 2.02
CA LEU A 73 -8.22 -1.26 1.48
C LEU A 73 -7.38 -0.41 0.53
N VAL A 74 -6.13 -0.13 0.90
CA VAL A 74 -5.20 0.62 0.03
C VAL A 74 -4.92 -0.16 -1.26
N LEU A 75 -4.79 -1.49 -1.16
CA LEU A 75 -4.60 -2.36 -2.31
C LEU A 75 -5.83 -2.36 -3.23
N GLU A 76 -7.04 -2.44 -2.68
CA GLU A 76 -8.28 -2.41 -3.45
C GLU A 76 -8.39 -1.12 -4.27
N ASP A 77 -8.17 0.03 -3.63
CA ASP A 77 -8.15 1.33 -4.31
C ASP A 77 -7.10 1.38 -5.43
N HIS A 78 -5.90 0.83 -5.17
CA HIS A 78 -4.84 0.77 -6.16
C HIS A 78 -5.25 -0.10 -7.36
N VAL A 79 -5.76 -1.31 -7.13
CA VAL A 79 -6.20 -2.22 -8.20
C VAL A 79 -7.33 -1.58 -9.02
N GLN A 80 -8.33 -0.99 -8.38
CA GLN A 80 -9.46 -0.35 -9.06
C GLN A 80 -9.02 0.84 -9.93
N GLY A 81 -8.07 1.64 -9.46
CA GLY A 81 -7.59 2.82 -10.18
C GLY A 81 -6.62 2.49 -11.32
N CYS A 82 -5.74 1.51 -11.11
CA CYS A 82 -4.58 1.30 -11.96
C CYS A 82 -4.81 0.24 -13.04
N VAL A 83 -5.63 -0.79 -12.79
CA VAL A 83 -5.90 -1.85 -13.77
C VAL A 83 -6.60 -1.31 -15.02
N ARG A 84 -7.55 -0.38 -14.87
CA ARG A 84 -8.25 0.24 -16.01
C ARG A 84 -7.28 1.02 -16.91
N THR A 85 -6.34 1.74 -16.32
CA THR A 85 -5.33 2.53 -17.03
C THR A 85 -4.27 1.62 -17.67
N ALA A 86 -3.80 0.62 -16.94
CA ALA A 86 -2.83 -0.37 -17.38
C ALA A 86 -3.33 -1.17 -18.60
N ALA A 87 -4.60 -1.59 -18.59
CA ALA A 87 -5.22 -2.31 -19.69
C ALA A 87 -5.29 -1.46 -20.98
N GLN A 88 -5.48 -0.15 -20.86
CA GLN A 88 -5.50 0.77 -22.01
C GLN A 88 -4.11 1.05 -22.58
N GLN A 89 -3.06 0.90 -21.77
CA GLN A 89 -1.67 1.21 -22.12
C GLN A 89 -0.86 -0.02 -22.55
N GLY A 90 -1.43 -1.23 -22.50
CA GLY A 90 -0.72 -2.47 -22.85
C GLY A 90 0.26 -2.98 -21.78
N ASP A 91 0.22 -2.40 -20.58
CA ASP A 91 1.15 -2.67 -19.47
C ASP A 91 0.56 -3.64 -18.42
N ALA A 92 -0.59 -4.27 -18.72
CA ALA A 92 -1.38 -5.03 -17.76
C ALA A 92 -0.59 -6.09 -16.97
N ASP A 93 0.27 -6.86 -17.64
CA ASP A 93 1.04 -7.94 -17.02
C ASP A 93 2.01 -7.42 -15.94
N ARG A 94 2.68 -6.28 -16.22
CA ARG A 94 3.60 -5.64 -15.27
C ARG A 94 2.87 -5.17 -14.00
N TYR A 95 1.68 -4.61 -14.17
CA TYR A 95 0.85 -4.17 -13.04
C TYR A 95 0.29 -5.34 -12.23
N VAL A 96 -0.10 -6.43 -12.90
CA VAL A 96 -0.55 -7.65 -12.23
C VAL A 96 0.57 -8.21 -11.35
N ASP A 97 1.80 -8.26 -11.85
CA ASP A 97 2.96 -8.73 -11.08
C ASP A 97 3.23 -7.87 -9.84
N GLU A 98 3.17 -6.54 -9.97
CA GLU A 98 3.34 -5.61 -8.85
C GLU A 98 2.29 -5.84 -7.75
N VAL A 99 1.03 -5.94 -8.14
CA VAL A 99 -0.10 -6.20 -7.23
C VAL A 99 0.08 -7.54 -6.51
N VAL A 100 0.46 -8.59 -7.24
CA VAL A 100 0.68 -9.92 -6.68
C VAL A 100 1.83 -9.91 -5.67
N ASP A 101 2.89 -9.15 -5.93
CA ASP A 101 4.01 -9.00 -5.02
C ASP A 101 3.63 -8.25 -3.73
N VAL A 102 2.78 -7.23 -3.81
CA VAL A 102 2.21 -6.55 -2.62
C VAL A 102 1.37 -7.53 -1.80
N VAL A 103 0.46 -8.28 -2.44
CA VAL A 103 -0.37 -9.29 -1.77
C VAL A 103 0.48 -10.34 -1.07
N ARG A 104 1.56 -10.81 -1.72
CA ARG A 104 2.49 -11.77 -1.11
C ARG A 104 3.08 -11.24 0.18
N ARG A 105 3.56 -9.98 0.20
CA ARG A 105 4.08 -9.35 1.42
C ARG A 105 3.04 -9.26 2.52
N THR A 106 1.81 -8.85 2.19
CA THR A 106 0.71 -8.77 3.17
C THR A 106 0.38 -10.13 3.77
N LEU A 107 0.46 -11.20 2.98
CA LEU A 107 0.25 -12.58 3.44
C LEU A 107 1.49 -13.20 4.12
N GLY A 108 2.57 -12.43 4.33
CA GLY A 108 3.82 -12.92 4.92
C GLY A 108 4.58 -13.92 4.04
N ARG A 109 4.36 -13.89 2.72
CA ARG A 109 4.99 -14.79 1.74
C ARG A 109 6.11 -14.09 0.98
N PRO A 110 7.16 -14.82 0.55
CA PRO A 110 8.23 -14.25 -0.25
C PRO A 110 7.74 -13.73 -1.62
N VAL A 111 8.28 -12.56 -2.00
CA VAL A 111 8.10 -11.91 -3.30
C VAL A 111 8.81 -12.71 -4.39
N ARG A 112 8.26 -12.75 -5.61
CA ARG A 112 8.81 -13.59 -6.70
C ARG A 112 10.25 -13.22 -7.11
N GLY A 113 10.69 -11.99 -6.83
CA GLY A 113 12.03 -11.47 -7.18
C GLY A 113 13.15 -11.65 -6.14
N GLY A 114 12.94 -12.41 -5.05
CA GLY A 114 13.87 -12.51 -3.92
C GLY A 114 14.87 -13.66 -3.93
N VAL A 115 14.95 -14.48 -4.99
CA VAL A 115 15.99 -15.52 -5.13
C VAL A 115 16.86 -15.22 -6.34
N LYS A 116 17.90 -14.43 -6.11
CA LYS A 116 19.15 -14.58 -6.85
C LYS A 116 20.27 -14.70 -5.81
N ALA A 117 20.88 -15.89 -5.81
CA ALA A 117 22.15 -16.34 -5.25
C ALA A 117 22.70 -15.63 -3.99
#